data_AF-A0A8J6TG97-F1
#
_entry.id   AF-A0A8J6TG97-F1
#
_cell.length_a   1.000
_cell.length_b   1.000
_cell.length_c   1.000
_cell.angle_alpha   90.00
_cell.angle_beta   90.00
_cell.angle_gamma   90.00
#
_symmetry.space_group_name_H-M   'P 1'
#
loop_
_entity.id
_entity.type
_entity.pdbx_description
1 polymer ?
#
loop_
_entity_poly.entity_id
_entity_poly.type
_entity_poly.pdbx_seq_one_letter_code
_entity_poly.pdbx_strand_id
1 'polypeptide(L)' 'MENPPHLILHSQKDPPAYSEDGVDLTLIRWMLSLTPTERLNVLQQNMLSIVRLKHAGIRAADY' A
#
# COMPACT_ATOMS: atom_id res chain seq x y z
N MET A 1 51.01 -1.38 1.06
CA MET A 1 49.90 -2.02 0.31
C MET A 1 48.63 -1.57 1.02
N GLU A 2 48.19 -0.36 0.67
CA GLU A 2 47.05 0.32 1.31
C GLU A 2 45.77 -0.43 0.94
N ASN A 3 45.06 -0.93 1.96
CA ASN A 3 43.75 -1.57 1.79
C ASN A 3 42.73 -0.50 1.39
N PRO A 4 42.02 -0.59 0.25
CA PRO A 4 41.11 0.46 -0.17
C PRO A 4 39.95 0.59 0.83
N PRO A 5 39.38 1.80 1.00
CA PRO A 5 38.25 2.01 1.88
C PRO A 5 37.11 1.15 1.37
N HIS A 6 36.66 0.24 2.24
CA HIS A 6 35.47 -0.57 2.09
C HIS A 6 34.36 0.32 1.53
N LEU A 7 34.01 0.12 0.27
CA LEU A 7 32.76 0.60 -0.29
C LEU A 7 31.68 0.06 0.64
N ILE A 8 31.13 0.91 1.50
CA ILE A 8 29.92 0.59 2.24
C ILE A 8 28.84 0.47 1.18
N LEU A 9 28.69 -0.74 0.66
CA LEU A 9 27.47 -1.19 0.05
C LEU A 9 26.44 -1.05 1.16
N HIS A 10 25.78 0.10 1.21
CA HIS A 10 24.49 0.20 1.84
C HIS A 10 23.64 -0.81 1.09
N SER A 11 23.58 -2.04 1.58
CA SER A 11 22.51 -2.96 1.27
C SER A 11 21.28 -2.24 1.81
N GLN A 12 20.68 -1.40 0.97
CA GLN A 12 19.38 -0.80 1.20
C GLN A 12 18.41 -1.97 1.15
N LYS A 13 18.34 -2.70 2.26
CA LYS A 13 17.35 -3.72 2.46
C LYS A 13 16.02 -2.98 2.50
N ASP A 14 15.16 -3.26 1.53
CA ASP A 14 13.83 -2.66 1.49
C ASP A 14 13.13 -2.86 2.86
N PRO A 15 12.36 -1.86 3.32
CA PRO A 15 11.62 -1.99 4.56
C PRO A 15 10.64 -3.18 4.45
N PRO A 16 10.43 -3.92 5.55
CA PRO A 16 9.58 -5.11 5.54
C PRO A 16 8.16 -4.75 5.05
N ALA A 17 7.61 -5.62 4.20
CA ALA A 17 6.28 -5.43 3.62
C ALA A 17 5.17 -5.68 4.65
N TYR A 18 5.39 -6.58 5.61
CA TYR A 18 4.41 -6.94 6.64
C TYR A 18 5.01 -6.79 8.04
N SER A 19 4.16 -6.51 9.04
CA SER A 19 4.52 -6.62 10.47
C SER A 19 4.58 -8.09 10.91
N GLU A 20 5.09 -8.34 12.11
CA GLU A 20 5.07 -9.68 12.74
C GLU A 20 3.64 -10.23 12.90
N ASP A 21 2.66 -9.36 13.08
CA ASP A 21 1.23 -9.70 13.14
C ASP A 21 0.58 -9.87 11.75
N GLY A 22 1.35 -9.75 10.66
CA GLY A 22 0.87 -9.88 9.29
C GLY A 22 0.21 -8.62 8.69
N VAL A 23 0.34 -7.46 9.34
CA VAL A 23 -0.22 -6.19 8.83
C VAL A 23 0.61 -5.68 7.66
N ASP A 24 -0.03 -5.35 6.53
CA ASP A 24 0.64 -4.76 5.38
C ASP A 24 1.13 -3.33 5.68
N LEU A 25 2.44 -3.19 5.86
CA LEU A 25 3.11 -1.93 6.13
C LEU A 25 3.34 -1.11 4.86
N THR A 26 3.30 -1.72 3.68
CA THR A 26 3.43 -1.01 2.40
C THR A 26 2.22 -0.10 2.18
N LEU A 27 1.01 -0.62 2.44
CA LEU A 27 -0.22 0.14 2.33
C LEU A 27 -0.29 1.27 3.37
N ILE A 28 0.12 0.99 4.61
CA ILE A 28 0.16 2.00 5.68
C ILE A 28 1.14 3.12 5.31
N ARG A 29 2.37 2.79 4.92
CA ARG A 29 3.35 3.81 4.50
C ARG A 29 2.85 4.64 3.33
N TRP A 30 2.22 3.99 2.35
CA TRP A 30 1.63 4.70 1.23
C TRP A 30 0.52 5.67 1.68
N MET A 31 -0.44 5.23 2.51
CA MET A 31 -1.50 6.10 3.04
C MET A 31 -0.97 7.29 3.85
N LEU A 32 0.14 7.08 4.57
CA LEU A 32 0.82 8.14 5.33
C LEU A 32 1.61 9.11 4.44
N SER A 33 2.06 8.69 3.25
CA SER A 33 2.69 9.58 2.27
C SER A 33 1.71 10.51 1.55
N LEU A 34 0.40 10.23 1.61
CA LEU A 34 -0.62 11.06 0.98
C LEU A 34 -0.92 12.33 1.79
N THR A 35 -1.18 13.42 1.08
CA THR A 35 -1.79 14.62 1.65
C THR A 35 -3.23 14.31 2.12
N PRO A 36 -3.82 15.15 3.00
CA PRO A 36 -5.20 14.97 3.44
C PRO A 36 -6.21 14.87 2.29
N THR A 37 -6.05 15.69 1.24
CA THR A 37 -6.94 15.70 0.07
C THR A 37 -6.81 14.43 -0.76
N GLU A 38 -5.58 13.96 -1.00
CA GLU A 38 -5.34 12.71 -1.73
C GLU A 38 -5.91 11.51 -0.99
N ARG A 39 -5.72 11.46 0.33
CA ARG A 39 -6.30 10.41 1.18
C ARG A 39 -7.82 10.39 1.09
N LEU A 40 -8.46 11.56 1.08
CA LEU A 40 -9.91 11.68 0.91
C LEU A 40 -10.36 11.17 -0.45
N ASN A 41 -9.66 11.53 -1.53
CA ASN A 41 -9.98 11.06 -2.88
C ASN A 41 -9.87 9.53 -2.99
N VAL A 42 -8.79 8.94 -2.48
CA VAL A 42 -8.60 7.48 -2.44
C VAL A 42 -9.75 6.81 -1.69
N LEU A 43 -10.13 7.33 -0.52
CA LEU A 43 -11.23 6.79 0.26
C LEU A 43 -12.56 6.83 -0.52
N GLN A 44 -12.86 7.95 -1.19
CA GLN A 44 -14.05 8.08 -2.01
C GLN A 44 -14.06 7.07 -3.16
N GLN A 45 -12.94 6.87 -3.85
CA GLN A 45 -12.83 5.85 -4.91
C GLN A 45 -13.07 4.43 -4.40
N ASN A 46 -12.53 4.11 -3.22
CA ASN A 46 -12.74 2.80 -2.58
C ASN A 46 -14.21 2.59 -2.22
N MET A 47 -14.88 3.59 -1.65
CA MET A 47 -16.32 3.51 -1.37
C MET A 47 -17.14 3.27 -2.64
N LEU A 48 -16.87 4.03 -3.70
CA LEU A 48 -17.55 3.84 -4.99
C LEU A 48 -17.31 2.44 -5.57
N SER A 49 -16.11 1.88 -5.39
CA SER A 49 -15.78 0.52 -5.82
C SER A 49 -16.63 -0.53 -5.11
N ILE A 50 -16.76 -0.43 -3.78
CA ILE A 50 -17.59 -1.32 -2.97
C ILE A 50 -19.06 -1.23 -3.39
N VAL A 51 -19.56 0.01 -3.59
CA VAL A 51 -20.93 0.23 -4.06
C VAL A 51 -21.15 -0.43 -5.42
N ARG A 52 -20.22 -0.30 -6.37
CA ARG A 52 -20.33 -0.97 -7.68
C ARG A 52 -20.35 -2.50 -7.55
N LEU A 53 -19.48 -3.07 -6.72
CA LEU A 53 -19.45 -4.52 -6.48
C LEU A 53 -20.77 -5.02 -5.90
N LYS A 54 -21.35 -4.30 -4.93
CA LYS A 54 -22.66 -4.64 -4.36
C LYS A 54 -23.76 -4.65 -5.44
N HIS A 55 -23.81 -3.62 -6.27
CA HIS A 55 -24.81 -3.54 -7.33
C HIS A 55 -24.62 -4.61 -8.42
N ALA A 56 -23.37 -4.96 -8.75
CA ALA A 56 -23.09 -6.05 -9.67
C ALA A 56 -23.56 -7.41 -9.13
N GLY A 57 -23.34 -7.67 -7.83
CA GLY A 57 -23.83 -8.89 -7.17
C GLY A 57 -25.35 -9.00 -7.12
N ILE A 58 -26.06 -7.89 -6.87
CA ILE A 58 -27.53 -7.85 -6.91
C ILE A 58 -28.05 -8.23 -8.31
N ARG A 59 -27.50 -7.60 -9.36
CA ARG A 59 -27.90 -7.87 -10.75
C ARG A 59 -27.62 -9.31 -11.20
N ALA A 60 -26.60 -9.96 -10.63
CA ALA A 60 -26.26 -11.35 -10.91
C ALA A 60 -27.18 -12.35 -10.18
N ALA A 61 -27.80 -11.95 -9.06
CA ALA A 61 -28.76 -12.76 -8.32
C ALA A 61 -30.19 -12.68 -8.91
N ASP A 62 -30.45 -11.65 -9.74
CA ASP A 62 -31.71 -11.46 -10.47
C ASP A 62 -31.78 -12.28 -11.78
N TYR A 63 -30.78 -13.13 -12.07
CA TYR A 63 -30.67 -14.01 -13.24
C TYR A 63 -30.68 -15.48 -12.83
#